data_AF-A0A953TVZ5-F1
#
_entry.id   AF-A0A953TVZ5-F1
#
_cell.length_a   1.000
_cell.length_b   1.000
_cell.length_c   1.000
_cell.angle_alpha   90.00
_cell.angle_beta   90.00
_cell.angle_gamma   90.00
#
_symmetry.space_group_name_H-M   'P 1'
#
loop_
_entity.id
_entity.type
_entity.pdbx_description
1 polymer ?
#
loop_
_entity_poly.entity_id
_entity_poly.type
_entity_poly.pdbx_seq_one_letter_code
_entity_poly.pdbx_strand_id
1 'polypeptide(L)'
;MITKPSAFLPVAMSFAAIATLVIYIALFGTARQADEGTAAHLWQLLMAGQAPIIMFFAATSLPRNPRQALPVLALQIGAAFAAAFPVFYFNF
;
A
#
# COMPACT_ATOMS: atom_id res chain seq x y z
N MET A 1 17.03 -1.89 25.61
CA MET A 1 17.25 -0.87 24.56
C MET A 1 15.92 -0.46 23.90
N ILE A 2 14.96 0.05 24.68
CA ILE A 2 13.60 0.45 24.19
C ILE A 2 13.34 1.90 24.59
N THR A 3 14.18 2.83 24.13
CA THR A 3 14.04 4.27 24.44
C THR A 3 14.37 5.17 23.24
N LYS A 4 14.38 4.61 22.02
CA LYS A 4 14.35 5.43 20.81
C LYS A 4 12.90 5.59 20.39
N PRO A 5 12.31 6.80 20.49
CA PRO A 5 10.93 7.03 20.07
C PRO A 5 10.70 6.59 18.63
N SER A 6 11.73 6.64 17.77
CA SER A 6 11.68 6.16 16.39
C SER A 6 11.37 4.68 16.21
N ALA A 7 11.55 3.82 17.23
CA ALA A 7 11.27 2.39 17.13
C ALA A 7 9.89 2.00 17.68
N PHE A 8 9.42 2.71 18.70
CA PHE A 8 8.09 2.46 19.30
C PHE A 8 6.97 3.20 18.56
N LEU A 9 7.24 4.41 18.06
CA LEU A 9 6.25 5.24 17.36
C LEU A 9 5.67 4.54 16.12
N PRO A 10 6.46 3.90 15.24
CA PRO A 10 5.90 3.18 14.09
C PRO A 10 5.01 2.01 14.50
N VAL A 11 5.39 1.28 15.56
CA VAL A 11 4.62 0.15 16.08
C VAL A 11 3.29 0.62 16.66
N ALA A 12 3.31 1.68 17.47
CA ALA A 12 2.09 2.29 18.00
C ALA A 12 1.17 2.82 16.89
N MET A 13 1.73 3.42 15.83
CA MET A 13 0.98 3.85 14.65
C MET A 13 0.33 2.68 13.92
N SER A 14 1.02 1.56 13.75
CA SER A 14 0.44 0.35 13.14
C SER A 14 -0.72 -0.21 13.97
N PHE A 15 -0.57 -0.28 15.30
CA PHE A 15 -1.66 -0.72 16.17
C PHE A 15 -2.87 0.22 16.14
N ALA A 16 -2.63 1.54 16.12
CA ALA A 16 -3.70 2.54 16.00
C ALA A 16 -4.44 2.42 14.66
N ALA A 17 -3.72 2.17 13.56
CA ALA A 17 -4.33 1.95 12.25
C ALA A 17 -5.23 0.70 12.23
N ILE A 18 -4.76 -0.42 12.81
CA ILE A 18 -5.55 -1.65 12.93
C ILE A 18 -6.78 -1.42 13.81
N ALA A 19 -6.63 -0.77 14.96
CA ALA A 19 -7.74 -0.47 15.87
C ALA A 19 -8.81 0.40 15.17
N THR A 20 -8.37 1.40 14.42
CA THR A 20 -9.27 2.26 13.64
C THR A 20 -10.04 1.46 12.59
N LEU A 21 -9.36 0.57 11.87
CA LEU A 21 -9.99 -0.31 10.89
C LEU A 21 -11.05 -1.22 11.54
N VAL A 22 -10.73 -1.84 12.67
CA VAL A 22 -11.66 -2.73 13.40
C VAL A 22 -12.87 -1.95 13.91
N ILE A 23 -12.66 -0.77 14.50
CA ILE A 23 -13.75 0.09 14.97
C ILE A 23 -14.64 0.51 13.81
N TYR A 24 -14.05 0.92 12.69
CA TYR A 24 -14.80 1.31 11.50
C TYR A 24 -15.65 0.16 10.95
N ILE A 25 -15.08 -1.03 10.81
CA ILE A 25 -15.82 -2.22 10.36
C ILE A 25 -16.93 -2.60 11.35
N ALA A 26 -16.66 -2.51 12.67
CA ALA A 26 -17.64 -2.86 13.70
C ALA A 26 -18.82 -1.88 13.75
N LEU A 27 -18.58 -0.57 13.52
CA LEU A 27 -19.60 0.47 13.59
C LEU A 27 -20.38 0.65 12.28
N PHE A 28 -19.69 0.58 11.13
CA PHE A 28 -20.26 0.90 9.82
C PHE A 28 -20.52 -0.33 8.95
N GLY A 29 -20.08 -1.51 9.41
CA GLY A 29 -20.15 -2.75 8.64
C GLY A 29 -19.17 -2.78 7.46
N THR A 30 -19.09 -3.91 6.77
CA THR A 30 -18.31 -4.06 5.53
C THR A 30 -19.13 -3.68 4.29
N ALA A 31 -20.20 -2.89 4.46
CA ALA A 31 -21.12 -2.57 3.38
C ALA A 31 -20.35 -1.94 2.23
N ARG A 32 -20.38 -2.60 1.06
CA ARG A 32 -19.88 -2.04 -0.19
C ARG A 32 -20.69 -0.78 -0.44
N GLN A 33 -20.11 0.38 -0.14
CA GLN A 33 -20.61 1.63 -0.69
C GLN A 33 -20.62 1.43 -2.20
N ALA A 34 -21.79 1.58 -2.83
CA ALA A 34 -21.97 1.54 -4.29
C ALA A 34 -21.35 2.79 -4.94
N ASP A 35 -20.06 3.01 -4.67
CA ASP A 35 -19.26 4.08 -5.25
C ASP A 35 -18.32 3.45 -6.27
N GLU A 36 -18.95 2.84 -7.29
CA GLU A 36 -18.33 2.11 -8.40
C GLU A 36 -17.35 3.01 -9.20
N GLY A 37 -17.51 4.34 -9.12
CA GLY A 37 -16.68 5.29 -9.85
C GLY A 37 -15.52 5.86 -9.03
N THR A 38 -15.77 6.37 -7.83
CA THR A 38 -14.76 7.17 -7.11
C THR A 38 -13.61 6.31 -6.61
N ALA A 39 -13.91 5.13 -6.06
CA ALA A 39 -12.89 4.20 -5.59
C ALA A 39 -12.05 3.64 -6.75
N ALA A 40 -12.69 3.33 -7.88
CA ALA A 40 -12.01 2.85 -9.08
C ALA A 40 -11.09 3.91 -9.68
N HIS A 41 -11.53 5.16 -9.79
CA HIS A 41 -10.71 6.26 -10.29
C HIS A 41 -9.56 6.61 -9.34
N LEU A 42 -9.79 6.56 -8.03
CA LEU A 42 -8.74 6.76 -7.04
C LEU A 42 -7.69 5.64 -7.13
N TRP A 43 -8.12 4.39 -7.28
CA TRP A 43 -7.23 3.26 -7.51
C TRP A 43 -6.42 3.43 -8.79
N GLN A 44 -7.06 3.83 -9.90
CA GLN A 44 -6.38 4.13 -11.17
C GLN A 44 -5.34 5.25 -11.01
N LEU A 45 -5.68 6.33 -10.33
CA LEU A 45 -4.78 7.47 -10.11
C LEU A 45 -3.58 7.06 -9.23
N LEU A 46 -3.83 6.28 -8.17
CA LEU A 46 -2.78 5.75 -7.31
C LEU A 46 -1.86 4.79 -8.09
N MET A 47 -2.43 3.88 -8.87
CA MET A 47 -1.69 2.93 -9.70
C MET A 47 -0.90 3.64 -10.81
N ALA A 48 -1.48 4.67 -11.43
CA ALA A 48 -0.82 5.48 -12.45
C ALA A 48 0.28 6.38 -11.86
N GLY A 49 0.06 6.93 -10.66
CA GLY A 49 1.00 7.81 -9.98
C GLY A 49 2.25 7.09 -9.44
N GLN A 50 2.12 5.83 -9.04
CA GLN A 50 3.28 5.04 -8.60
C GLN A 50 4.17 4.58 -9.76
N ALA A 51 3.62 4.41 -10.98
CA ALA A 51 4.38 3.98 -12.16
C ALA A 51 5.60 4.88 -12.48
N PRO A 52 5.50 6.22 -12.54
CA PRO A 52 6.65 7.09 -12.79
C PRO A 52 7.66 7.07 -11.63
N ILE A 53 7.20 6.91 -10.39
CA ILE A 53 8.08 6.81 -9.21
C ILE A 53 8.90 5.52 -9.26
N ILE A 54 8.25 4.38 -9.53
CA ILE A 54 8.91 3.08 -9.71
C ILE A 54 9.89 3.14 -10.88
N MET A 55 9.49 3.75 -12.00
CA MET A 55 10.34 3.89 -13.18
C MET A 55 11.58 4.75 -12.89
N PHE A 56 11.43 5.88 -12.19
CA PHE A 56 12.54 6.70 -11.76
C PHE A 56 13.47 5.97 -10.78
N PHE A 57 12.89 5.27 -9.81
CA PHE A 57 13.65 4.45 -8.86
C PHE A 57 14.44 3.34 -9.56
N ALA A 58 13.81 2.63 -10.51
CA ALA A 58 14.48 1.60 -11.30
C ALA A 58 15.60 2.21 -12.15
N ALA A 59 15.34 3.29 -12.90
CA ALA A 59 16.34 3.92 -13.76
C ALA A 59 17.58 4.42 -12.99
N THR A 60 17.39 4.92 -11.77
CA THR A 60 18.47 5.47 -10.94
C THR A 60 19.16 4.44 -10.05
N SER A 61 18.40 3.47 -9.52
CA SER A 61 18.89 2.52 -8.50
C SER A 61 19.37 1.20 -9.08
N LEU A 62 18.83 0.73 -10.21
CA LEU A 62 19.24 -0.52 -10.85
C LEU A 62 20.70 -0.47 -11.36
N PRO A 63 21.16 0.61 -12.02
CA PRO A 63 22.55 0.72 -12.47
C PRO A 63 23.53 0.93 -11.31
N ARG A 64 23.07 1.56 -10.22
CA ARG A 64 23.94 1.97 -9.10
C ARG A 64 24.10 0.89 -8.04
N ASN A 65 23.05 0.13 -7.73
CA ASN A 65 23.13 -0.91 -6.70
C ASN A 65 22.04 -2.00 -6.86
N PRO A 66 22.18 -2.92 -7.83
CA PRO A 66 21.13 -3.87 -8.18
C PRO A 66 20.75 -4.82 -7.03
N ARG A 67 21.70 -5.19 -6.17
CA ARG A 67 21.46 -6.11 -5.04
C ARG A 67 20.46 -5.58 -4.00
N GLN A 68 20.36 -4.26 -3.85
CA GLN A 68 19.38 -3.63 -2.95
C GLN A 68 18.12 -3.19 -3.71
N ALA A 69 18.24 -2.80 -4.97
CA ALA A 69 17.10 -2.37 -5.77
C ALA A 69 16.15 -3.53 -6.14
N LEU A 70 16.68 -4.72 -6.44
CA LEU A 70 15.90 -5.91 -6.79
C LEU A 70 14.85 -6.32 -5.73
N PRO A 71 15.20 -6.50 -4.44
CA PRO A 71 14.20 -6.86 -3.44
C PRO A 71 13.15 -5.76 -3.22
N VAL A 72 13.52 -4.48 -3.37
CA VAL A 72 12.58 -3.36 -3.28
C VAL A 72 11.60 -3.36 -4.45
N LEU A 73 12.07 -3.64 -5.67
CA LEU A 73 11.21 -3.80 -6.85
C LEU A 73 10.30 -5.02 -6.72
N ALA A 74 10.83 -6.16 -6.27
CA ALA A 74 10.05 -7.37 -6.04
C ALA A 74 8.95 -7.14 -5.00
N LEU A 75 9.26 -6.42 -3.91
CA LEU A 75 8.29 -6.05 -2.88
C LEU A 75 7.21 -5.10 -3.43
N GLN A 76 7.60 -4.08 -4.22
CA GLN A 76 6.64 -3.16 -4.84
C GLN A 76 5.70 -3.88 -5.82
N ILE A 77 6.23 -4.78 -6.64
CA ILE A 77 5.42 -5.61 -7.54
C ILE A 77 4.48 -6.50 -6.74
N GLY A 78 4.96 -7.16 -5.68
CA GLY A 78 4.13 -7.97 -4.78
C GLY A 78 3.02 -7.17 -4.10
N ALA A 79 3.32 -5.96 -3.65
CA ALA A 79 2.34 -5.06 -3.06
C ALA A 79 1.29 -4.59 -4.09
N ALA A 80 1.71 -4.30 -5.32
CA ALA A 80 0.78 -3.96 -6.41
C ALA A 80 -0.16 -5.13 -6.73
N PHE A 81 0.36 -6.37 -6.76
CA PHE A 81 -0.49 -7.56 -6.92
C PHE A 81 -1.43 -7.77 -5.73
N ALA A 82 -0.96 -7.60 -4.50
CA ALA A 82 -1.81 -7.69 -3.31
C ALA A 82 -2.90 -6.60 -3.30
N ALA A 83 -2.62 -5.40 -3.82
CA ALA A 83 -3.59 -4.32 -3.97
C ALA A 83 -4.55 -4.55 -5.14
N ALA A 84 -4.13 -5.25 -6.19
CA ALA A 84 -4.97 -5.63 -7.33
C ALA A 84 -5.84 -6.87 -7.03
N PHE A 85 -5.42 -7.73 -6.09
CA PHE A 85 -6.13 -8.96 -5.75
C PHE A 85 -7.60 -8.72 -5.37
N PRO A 86 -7.95 -7.73 -4.51
CA PRO A 86 -9.35 -7.43 -4.21
C PRO A 86 -10.13 -6.97 -5.44
N VAL A 87 -9.51 -6.22 -6.35
CA VAL A 87 -10.16 -5.70 -7.57
C VAL A 87 -10.54 -6.86 -8.49
N PHE A 88 -9.62 -7.78 -8.76
CA PHE A 88 -9.89 -8.94 -9.61
C PHE A 88 -10.75 -10.02 -8.95
N TYR A 89 -10.57 -10.25 -7.65
CA TYR A 89 -11.27 -11.32 -6.94
C TYR A 89 -12.70 -10.93 -6.55
N PHE A 90 -12.94 -9.68 -6.15
CA PHE A 90 -14.26 -9.21 -5.74
C PHE A 90 -15.08 -8.56 -6.85
N ASN A 91 -14.48 -8.39 -8.05
CA ASN A 91 -15.10 -7.90 -9.28
C ASN A 91 -16.03 -6.70 -9.01
N PHE A 92 -15.44 -5.60 -8.55
CA PHE A 92 -16.08 -4.29 -8.47
C PHE A 92 -16.24 -3.71 -9.88
#